data_AF-B8KVN8-F1
#
_entry.id   AF-B8KVN8-F1
#
_cell.length_a   1.000
_cell.length_b   1.000
_cell.length_c   1.000
_cell.angle_alpha   90.00
_cell.angle_beta   90.00
_cell.angle_gamma   90.00
#
_symmetry.space_group_name_H-M   'P 1'
#
loop_
_entity.id
_entity.type
_entity.pdbx_description
1 polymer ?
#
loop_
_entity_poly.entity_id
_entity_poly.type
_entity_poly.pdbx_seq_one_letter_code
_entity_poly.pdbx_strand_id
1 'polypeptide(L)' 'MRRFKSMKQAQRFVTAHAAVSNLFNLGRHLLRAQHYRDLRTSAFEEWNRAVT' A
#
# COMPACT_ATOMS: atom_id res chain seq x y z
N MET A 1 -12.46 0.17 -12.93
CA MET A 1 -12.45 -0.67 -11.71
C MET A 1 -13.70 -1.54 -11.70
N ARG A 2 -13.57 -2.86 -11.53
CA ARG A 2 -14.74 -3.72 -11.28
C ARG A 2 -15.33 -3.38 -9.90
N ARG A 3 -16.64 -3.54 -9.72
CA ARG A 3 -17.31 -3.31 -8.42
C ARG A 3 -16.79 -4.29 -7.36
N PHE A 4 -16.64 -3.82 -6.12
CA PHE A 4 -16.39 -4.70 -4.97
C PHE A 4 -17.63 -5.55 -4.68
N LYS A 5 -17.42 -6.82 -4.37
CA LYS A 5 -18.46 -7.79 -4.03
C LYS A 5 -19.02 -7.58 -2.61
N SER A 6 -18.25 -6.92 -1.72
CA SER A 6 -18.65 -6.65 -0.35
C SER A 6 -17.88 -5.48 0.26
N MET A 7 -18.41 -4.91 1.35
CA MET A 7 -17.72 -3.89 2.15
C MET A 7 -16.39 -4.40 2.72
N LYS A 8 -16.33 -5.66 3.16
CA LYS A 8 -15.09 -6.28 3.64
C LYS A 8 -14.02 -6.32 2.55
N GLN A 9 -14.40 -6.62 1.31
CA GLN A 9 -13.48 -6.58 0.17
C GLN A 9 -13.00 -5.15 -0.12
N ALA A 10 -13.92 -4.18 -0.10
CA ALA A 10 -13.57 -2.78 -0.27
C ALA A 10 -12.61 -2.30 0.82
N GLN A 11 -12.85 -2.68 2.09
CA GLN A 11 -11.97 -2.32 3.20
C GLN A 11 -10.57 -2.90 3.03
N ARG A 12 -10.44 -4.20 2.70
CA ARG A 12 -9.13 -4.82 2.40
C ARG A 12 -8.41 -4.07 1.29
N PHE A 13 -9.11 -3.73 0.22
CA PHE A 13 -8.54 -2.97 -0.89
C PHE A 13 -8.06 -1.58 -0.46
N VAL A 14 -8.90 -0.79 0.22
CA VAL A 14 -8.56 0.57 0.63
C VAL A 14 -7.38 0.56 1.61
N THR A 15 -7.34 -0.37 2.56
CA THR A 15 -6.23 -0.50 3.51
C THR A 15 -4.91 -0.79 2.80
N ALA A 16 -4.87 -1.79 1.91
CA ALA A 16 -3.65 -2.12 1.17
C ALA A 16 -3.23 -0.99 0.20
N HIS A 17 -4.21 -0.36 -0.45
CA HIS A 17 -3.96 0.77 -1.34
C HIS A 17 -3.38 1.97 -0.59
N ALA A 18 -3.90 2.29 0.60
CA ALA A 18 -3.41 3.38 1.43
C ALA A 18 -1.93 3.20 1.81
N ALA A 19 -1.50 1.98 2.15
CA ALA A 19 -0.10 1.68 2.46
C ALA A 19 0.84 2.03 1.29
N VAL A 20 0.44 1.70 0.05
CA VAL A 20 1.22 2.01 -1.16
C VAL A 20 1.17 3.50 -1.49
N SER A 21 -0.02 4.11 -1.45
CA SER A 21 -0.18 5.54 -1.76
C SER A 21 0.57 6.44 -0.79
N ASN A 22 0.68 6.06 0.48
CA ASN A 22 1.41 6.83 1.48
C ASN A 22 2.91 6.98 1.18
N LEU A 23 3.51 6.07 0.39
CA LEU A 23 4.90 6.21 -0.06
C LEU A 23 5.13 7.44 -0.95
N PHE A 24 4.09 7.91 -1.65
CA PHE A 24 4.18 9.13 -2.46
C PHE A 24 4.08 10.38 -1.60
N ASN A 25 3.31 10.33 -0.51
CA ASN A 25 3.14 11.43 0.43
C ASN A 25 4.38 11.68 1.30
N LEU A 26 5.19 10.64 1.55
CA LEU A 26 6.40 10.74 2.39
C LEU A 26 7.54 11.56 1.78
N GLY A 27 7.48 11.87 0.47
CA GLY A 27 8.53 12.63 -0.22
C GLY A 27 9.86 11.88 -0.27
N ARG A 28 10.19 11.27 -1.41
CA ARG A 28 11.43 10.47 -1.58
C ARG A 28 12.72 11.18 -1.16
N HIS A 29 12.77 12.51 -1.24
CA HIS A 29 13.94 13.32 -0.89
C HIS A 29 14.07 13.57 0.62
N LEU A 30 13.02 13.34 1.40
CA LEU A 30 13.01 13.51 2.87
C LEU A 30 13.48 12.26 3.60
N LEU A 31 13.57 11.12 2.90
CA LEU A 31 13.95 9.84 3.46
C LEU A 31 15.29 9.37 2.90
N ARG A 32 16.08 8.69 3.74
CA ARG A 32 17.23 7.93 3.25
C ARG A 32 16.74 6.84 2.29
N ALA A 33 17.52 6.59 1.24
CA ALA A 33 17.17 5.61 0.22
C ALA A 33 16.86 4.22 0.78
N GLN A 34 17.60 3.77 1.81
CA GLN A 34 17.34 2.48 2.46
C GLN A 34 15.96 2.44 3.13
N HIS A 35 15.63 3.47 3.91
CA HIS A 35 14.34 3.54 4.61
C HIS A 35 13.17 3.58 3.62
N TYR A 36 13.33 4.29 2.49
CA TYR A 36 12.32 4.28 1.43
C TYR A 36 12.14 2.89 0.79
N ARG A 37 13.23 2.15 0.58
CA ARG A 37 13.18 0.76 0.08
C ARG A 37 12.46 -0.17 1.05
N ASP A 38 12.73 -0.06 2.35
CA ASP A 38 12.12 -0.90 3.38
C ASP A 38 10.61 -0.66 3.45
N LEU A 39 10.18 0.61 3.50
CA LEU A 39 8.77 0.98 3.46
C LEU A 39 8.07 0.48 2.19
N ARG A 40 8.75 0.57 1.04
CA ARG A 40 8.23 0.06 -0.23
C ARG A 40 8.02 -1.46 -0.18
N THR A 41 8.98 -2.21 0.34
CA THR A 41 8.87 -3.67 0.49
C THR A 41 7.67 -4.04 1.37
N SER A 42 7.55 -3.44 2.55
CA SER A 42 6.44 -3.72 3.46
C SER A 42 5.06 -3.38 2.87
N ALA A 43 4.94 -2.27 2.14
CA ALA A 43 3.68 -1.90 1.48
C ALA A 43 3.28 -2.90 0.38
N PHE A 44 4.25 -3.42 -0.39
CA PHE A 44 3.98 -4.44 -1.40
C PHE A 44 3.65 -5.82 -0.81
N GLU A 45 4.25 -6.18 0.32
CA GLU A 45 3.87 -7.39 1.05
C GLU A 45 2.42 -7.31 1.55
N GLU A 46 1.99 -6.16 2.08
CA GLU A 46 0.60 -5.94 2.49
C GLU A 46 -0.37 -6.02 1.30
N TRP A 47 0.02 -5.45 0.16
CA TRP A 47 -0.74 -5.60 -1.08
C TRP A 47 -0.92 -7.06 -1.49
N ASN A 48 0.15 -7.85 -1.47
CA ASN A 48 0.09 -9.27 -1.81
C ASN A 48 -0.83 -10.07 -0.85
N ARG A 49 -0.81 -9.76 0.45
CA ARG A 49 -1.74 -10.34 1.44
C ARG A 49 -3.21 -9.96 1.20
N ALA A 50 -3.46 -8.78 0.66
CA ALA A 50 -4.82 -8.31 0.39
C ALA A 50 -5.41 -8.89 -0.90
N VAL A 51 -4.56 -9.19 -1.88
CA VAL A 51 -4.95 -9.74 -3.20
C VAL A 51 -5.05 -11.28 -3.19
N THR A 52 -4.35 -11.94 -2.27
CA THR A 52 -4.50 -13.38 -1.99
C THR A 52 -5.76 -13.65 -1.17
#